data_AF-A0A923EW54-F1
#
_entry.id   AF-A0A923EW54-F1
#
_cell.length_a   1.000
_cell.length_b   1.000
_cell.length_c   1.000
_cell.angle_alpha   90.00
_cell.angle_beta   90.00
_cell.angle_gamma   90.00
#
_symmetry.space_group_name_H-M   'P 1'
#
loop_
_entity.id
_entity.type
_entity.pdbx_description
1 polymer ?
#
loop_
_entity_poly.entity_id
_entity_poly.type
_entity_poly.pdbx_seq_one_letter_code
_entity_poly.pdbx_strand_id
1 'polypeptide(L)'
;MSGPLLAAAIHFAPVAAAAYLGVARGALAETGRLLAARTDPPASAVRRLGEVTARVRGARWALHGAVAEVGEYPPLDEATLATVMTAKRQAVLEARAAVDGAMEIVGGPAFHRGSALERAYRDVRGGPFHPLPPESTLELLGTRALRAAART
;
A
#
# COMPACT_ATOMS: atom_id res chain seq x y z
N MET A 1 -13.97 17.31 4.86
CA MET A 1 -13.72 16.78 6.22
C MET A 1 -13.12 17.90 7.06
N SER A 2 -13.53 18.07 8.32
CA SER A 2 -13.10 19.17 9.19
C SER A 2 -13.01 18.73 10.65
N GLY A 3 -12.34 19.54 11.48
CA GLY A 3 -12.27 19.34 12.93
C GLY A 3 -11.64 18.00 13.34
N PRO A 4 -12.17 17.32 14.38
CA PRO A 4 -11.58 16.07 14.89
C PRO A 4 -11.45 14.95 13.86
N LEU A 5 -12.37 14.87 12.89
CA LEU A 5 -12.32 13.85 11.84
C LEU A 5 -11.13 14.06 10.89
N LEU A 6 -10.77 15.32 10.62
CA LEU A 6 -9.60 15.65 9.80
C LEU A 6 -8.30 15.18 10.48
N ALA A 7 -8.16 15.47 11.78
CA ALA A 7 -7.02 15.01 12.57
C ALA A 7 -6.93 13.47 12.58
N ALA A 8 -8.06 12.79 12.86
CA ALA A 8 -8.11 11.34 12.87
C ALA A 8 -7.66 10.74 11.53
N ALA A 9 -8.13 11.28 10.41
CA ALA A 9 -7.77 10.82 9.08
C ALA A 9 -6.29 11.05 8.74
N ILE A 10 -5.74 12.23 9.10
CA ILE A 10 -4.33 12.57 8.86
C ILE A 10 -3.40 11.60 9.58
N HIS A 11 -3.67 11.30 10.86
CA HIS A 11 -2.83 10.40 11.65
C HIS A 11 -3.05 8.91 11.33
N PHE A 12 -4.28 8.53 10.98
CA PHE A 12 -4.61 7.15 10.59
C PHE A 12 -3.90 6.73 9.29
N ALA A 13 -3.90 7.59 8.28
CA ALA A 13 -3.44 7.27 6.94
C ALA A 13 -2.03 6.64 6.88
N PRO A 14 -0.97 7.23 7.48
CA PRO A 14 0.38 6.65 7.42
C PRO A 14 0.50 5.34 8.21
N VAL A 15 -0.23 5.18 9.33
CA VAL A 15 -0.22 3.95 10.12
C VAL A 15 -0.88 2.81 9.36
N ALA A 16 -2.04 3.06 8.75
CA ALA A 16 -2.72 2.10 7.90
C ALA A 16 -1.86 1.71 6.69
N ALA A 17 -1.24 2.69 6.03
CA ALA A 17 -0.31 2.46 4.93
C ALA A 17 0.86 1.55 5.34
N ALA A 18 1.48 1.83 6.50
CA ALA A 18 2.56 1.03 7.04
C ALA A 18 2.14 -0.41 7.35
N ALA A 19 0.94 -0.60 7.93
CA ALA A 19 0.41 -1.92 8.23
C ALA A 19 0.27 -2.78 6.96
N TYR A 20 -0.35 -2.24 5.89
CA TYR A 20 -0.50 -2.97 4.63
C TYR A 20 0.82 -3.26 3.93
N LEU A 21 1.77 -2.32 3.94
CA LEU A 21 3.12 -2.59 3.44
C LEU A 21 3.84 -3.65 4.27
N GLY A 22 3.58 -3.71 5.58
CA GLY A 22 4.07 -4.77 6.46
C GLY A 22 3.57 -6.14 6.04
N VAL A 23 2.25 -6.27 5.80
CA VAL A 23 1.63 -7.51 5.30
C VAL A 23 2.25 -7.92 3.97
N ALA A 24 2.36 -6.99 3.01
CA ALA A 24 2.96 -7.28 1.71
C ALA A 24 4.44 -7.71 1.84
N ARG A 25 5.24 -7.03 2.67
CA ARG A 25 6.64 -7.43 2.94
C ARG A 25 6.73 -8.82 3.56
N GLY A 26 5.82 -9.18 4.47
CA GLY A 26 5.73 -10.52 5.04
C GLY A 26 5.43 -11.57 3.97
N ALA A 27 4.48 -11.29 3.08
CA ALA A 27 4.17 -12.16 1.95
C ALA A 27 5.38 -12.32 1.00
N LEU A 28 6.08 -11.24 0.66
CA LEU A 28 7.28 -11.30 -0.18
C LEU A 28 8.42 -12.10 0.45
N ALA A 29 8.63 -11.93 1.76
CA ALA A 29 9.61 -12.73 2.49
C ALA A 29 9.25 -14.21 2.43
N GLU A 30 7.98 -14.56 2.63
CA GLU A 30 7.53 -15.94 2.55
C GLU A 30 7.68 -16.54 1.16
N THR A 31 7.23 -15.83 0.12
CA THR A 31 7.42 -16.23 -1.26
C THR A 31 8.90 -16.43 -1.61
N GLY A 32 9.76 -15.53 -1.15
CA GLY A 32 11.21 -15.65 -1.31
C GLY A 32 11.78 -16.91 -0.67
N ARG A 33 11.37 -17.25 0.57
CA ARG A 33 11.76 -18.50 1.23
C ARG A 33 11.33 -19.73 0.44
N LEU A 34 10.07 -19.76 -0.01
CA LEU A 34 9.52 -20.89 -0.76
C LEU A 34 10.21 -21.07 -2.12
N LEU A 35 10.53 -19.98 -2.82
CA LEU A 35 11.28 -20.04 -4.07
C LEU A 35 12.74 -20.48 -3.85
N ALA A 36 13.41 -19.97 -2.82
CA ALA A 36 14.78 -20.34 -2.50
C ALA A 36 14.95 -21.82 -2.11
N ALA A 37 13.88 -22.46 -1.62
CA ALA A 37 13.87 -23.88 -1.32
C ALA A 37 13.77 -24.79 -2.57
N ARG A 38 13.54 -24.23 -3.76
CA ARG A 38 13.49 -24.99 -5.02
C ARG A 38 14.88 -25.11 -5.63
N THR A 39 15.23 -26.30 -6.11
CA THR A 39 16.51 -26.55 -6.80
C THR A 39 16.66 -25.71 -8.08
N ASP A 40 15.57 -25.50 -8.82
CA ASP A 40 15.53 -24.67 -10.03
C ASP A 40 14.23 -23.84 -10.05
N PRO A 41 14.24 -22.62 -9.47
CA PRO A 41 13.07 -21.76 -9.48
C PRO A 41 12.82 -21.20 -10.89
N PRO A 42 11.57 -21.30 -11.43
CA PRO A 42 11.28 -20.81 -12.77
C PRO A 42 11.65 -19.33 -12.95
N ALA A 43 12.32 -18.98 -14.05
CA ALA A 43 12.71 -17.60 -14.34
C ALA A 43 11.53 -16.61 -14.32
N SER A 44 10.35 -17.06 -14.75
CA SER A 44 9.11 -16.29 -14.68
C SER A 44 8.69 -15.94 -13.24
N ALA A 45 8.87 -16.87 -12.31
CA ALA A 45 8.59 -16.68 -10.88
C ALA A 45 9.62 -15.72 -10.24
N VAL A 46 10.89 -15.85 -10.59
CA VAL A 46 11.96 -14.94 -10.14
C VAL A 46 11.70 -13.51 -10.65
N ARG A 47 11.36 -13.36 -11.94
CA ARG A 47 10.99 -12.06 -12.53
C ARG A 47 9.78 -11.46 -11.82
N ARG A 48 8.73 -12.24 -11.58
CA ARG A 48 7.51 -11.75 -10.91
C ARG A 48 7.80 -11.36 -9.46
N LEU A 49 8.65 -12.11 -8.74
CA LEU A 49 9.12 -11.71 -7.40
C LEU A 49 9.83 -10.35 -7.44
N GLY A 50 10.69 -10.11 -8.44
CA GLY A 50 11.33 -8.81 -8.67
C GLY A 50 10.31 -7.68 -8.92
N GLU A 51 9.30 -7.94 -9.73
CA GLU A 51 8.23 -6.98 -10.03
C GLU A 51 7.46 -6.57 -8.75
N VAL A 52 6.98 -7.54 -7.96
CA VAL A 52 6.23 -7.23 -6.73
C VAL A 52 7.13 -6.61 -5.64
N THR A 53 8.42 -6.95 -5.62
CA THR A 53 9.41 -6.32 -4.74
C THR A 53 9.60 -4.84 -5.09
N ALA A 54 9.70 -4.52 -6.38
CA ALA A 54 9.83 -3.14 -6.85
C ALA A 54 8.61 -2.29 -6.47
N ARG A 55 7.40 -2.85 -6.62
CA ARG A 55 6.13 -2.22 -6.21
C ARG A 55 6.12 -1.85 -4.73
N VAL A 56 6.37 -2.83 -3.86
CA VAL A 56 6.40 -2.60 -2.39
C VAL A 56 7.48 -1.61 -2.00
N ARG A 57 8.65 -1.66 -2.67
CA ARG A 57 9.73 -0.69 -2.44
C ARG A 57 9.32 0.73 -2.83
N GLY A 58 8.71 0.91 -4.00
CA GLY A 58 8.21 2.21 -4.47
C GLY A 58 7.13 2.78 -3.55
N ALA A 59 6.17 1.95 -3.13
CA ALA A 59 5.13 2.38 -2.19
C ALA A 59 5.70 2.74 -0.80
N ARG A 60 6.75 2.04 -0.35
CA ARG A 60 7.46 2.40 0.89
C ARG A 60 8.16 3.75 0.77
N TRP A 61 8.78 4.05 -0.37
CA TRP A 61 9.36 5.37 -0.63
C TRP A 61 8.29 6.46 -0.64
N ALA A 62 7.13 6.22 -1.26
CA ALA A 62 6.02 7.16 -1.25
C ALA A 62 5.52 7.45 0.18
N LEU A 63 5.40 6.42 1.03
CA LEU A 63 5.01 6.60 2.43
C LEU A 63 6.05 7.41 3.22
N HIS A 64 7.34 7.07 3.10
CA HIS A 64 8.39 7.81 3.79
C HIS A 64 8.49 9.25 3.28
N GLY A 65 8.34 9.47 1.97
CA GLY A 65 8.32 10.80 1.37
C GLY A 65 7.16 11.63 1.89
N ALA A 66 5.95 11.08 1.95
CA ALA A 66 4.79 11.78 2.50
C ALA A 66 4.95 12.11 4.00
N VAL A 67 5.48 11.20 4.81
CA VAL A 67 5.76 11.46 6.23
C VAL A 67 6.82 12.55 6.40
N ALA A 68 7.87 12.53 5.58
CA ALA A 68 8.90 13.57 5.59
C ALA A 68 8.36 14.93 5.13
N GLU A 69 7.49 14.96 4.12
CA GLU A 69 6.88 16.16 3.57
C GLU A 69 5.98 16.87 4.58
N VAL A 70 5.16 16.11 5.33
CA VAL A 70 4.25 16.71 6.32
C VAL A 70 4.95 17.12 7.63
N GLY A 71 6.12 16.55 7.92
CA GLY A 71 6.93 16.89 9.10
C GLY A 71 6.39 16.36 10.42
N GLU A 72 7.07 16.71 11.51
CA GLU A 72 6.77 16.23 12.88
C GLU A 72 5.46 16.80 13.45
N TYR A 73 5.17 18.06 13.13
CA TYR A 73 3.98 18.78 13.57
C TYR A 73 3.13 19.19 12.36
N PRO A 74 2.50 18.22 11.69
CA PRO A 74 1.80 18.48 10.44
C PRO A 74 0.56 19.36 10.69
N PRO A 75 0.31 20.39 9.87
CA PRO A 75 -0.88 21.22 10.01
C PRO A 75 -2.15 20.40 9.72
N LEU A 76 -3.25 20.74 10.40
CA LEU A 76 -4.53 20.08 10.19
C LEU A 76 -5.29 20.74 9.03
N ASP A 77 -4.80 20.50 7.81
CA ASP A 77 -5.34 21.10 6.60
C ASP A 77 -5.56 20.09 5.46
N GLU A 78 -6.17 20.57 4.38
CA GLU A 78 -6.46 19.76 3.20
C GLU A 78 -5.18 19.34 2.45
N ALA A 79 -4.10 20.11 2.54
CA ALA A 79 -2.83 19.79 1.90
C ALA A 79 -2.18 18.56 2.56
N THR A 80 -2.07 18.58 3.88
CA THR A 80 -1.58 17.46 4.69
C THR A 80 -2.42 16.22 4.47
N LEU A 81 -3.76 16.36 4.48
CA LEU A 81 -4.67 15.25 4.19
C LEU A 81 -4.40 14.65 2.80
N ALA A 82 -4.25 15.49 1.78
CA ALA A 82 -3.98 15.04 0.41
C ALA A 82 -2.65 14.28 0.32
N THR A 83 -1.59 14.78 0.95
CA THR A 83 -0.27 14.12 0.98
C THR A 83 -0.35 12.73 1.61
N VAL A 84 -0.89 12.60 2.83
CA VAL A 84 -0.94 11.31 3.52
C VAL A 84 -1.93 10.33 2.91
N MET A 85 -3.06 10.80 2.38
CA MET A 85 -4.03 9.93 1.69
C MET A 85 -3.49 9.43 0.36
N THR A 86 -2.69 10.22 -0.36
CA THR A 86 -1.97 9.77 -1.58
C THR A 86 -1.06 8.60 -1.25
N ALA A 87 -0.22 8.74 -0.21
CA ALA A 87 0.65 7.67 0.23
C ALA A 87 -0.12 6.42 0.69
N LYS A 88 -1.21 6.60 1.45
CA LYS A 88 -2.06 5.49 1.89
C LYS A 88 -2.68 4.76 0.70
N ARG A 89 -3.23 5.49 -0.27
CA ARG A 89 -3.78 4.91 -1.50
C ARG A 89 -2.73 4.05 -2.20
N GLN A 90 -1.53 4.58 -2.39
CA GLN A 90 -0.45 3.86 -3.05
C GLN A 90 -0.04 2.60 -2.28
N ALA A 91 0.14 2.72 -0.96
CA ALA A 91 0.48 1.59 -0.10
C ALA A 91 -0.58 0.47 -0.15
N VAL A 92 -1.87 0.82 -0.06
CA VAL A 92 -2.97 -0.14 -0.09
C VAL A 92 -3.04 -0.88 -1.43
N LEU A 93 -2.96 -0.15 -2.55
CA LEU A 93 -3.07 -0.75 -3.88
C LEU A 93 -1.85 -1.62 -4.23
N GLU A 94 -0.63 -1.14 -3.92
CA GLU A 94 0.58 -1.91 -4.19
C GLU A 94 0.75 -3.10 -3.24
N ALA A 95 0.31 -3.00 -1.98
CA ALA A 95 0.26 -4.14 -1.07
C ALA A 95 -0.66 -5.24 -1.61
N ARG A 96 -1.85 -4.85 -2.10
CA ARG A 96 -2.79 -5.76 -2.74
C ARG A 96 -2.18 -6.44 -3.96
N ALA A 97 -1.61 -5.66 -4.89
CA ALA A 97 -0.99 -6.19 -6.10
C ALA A 97 0.21 -7.11 -5.80
N ALA A 98 1.02 -6.77 -4.80
CA ALA A 98 2.16 -7.57 -4.40
C ALA A 98 1.74 -8.91 -3.78
N VAL A 99 0.71 -8.92 -2.94
CA VAL A 99 0.18 -10.16 -2.37
C VAL A 99 -0.51 -11.01 -3.43
N ASP A 100 -1.25 -10.41 -4.36
CA ASP A 100 -1.82 -11.13 -5.52
C ASP A 100 -0.69 -11.82 -6.33
N GLY A 101 0.40 -11.11 -6.63
CA GLY A 101 1.55 -11.71 -7.30
C GLY A 101 2.27 -12.77 -6.46
N ALA A 102 2.33 -12.62 -5.14
CA ALA A 102 2.88 -13.63 -4.23
C ALA A 102 2.07 -14.94 -4.26
N MET A 103 0.73 -14.82 -4.29
CA MET A 103 -0.18 -15.96 -4.44
C MET A 103 0.06 -16.68 -5.77
N GLU A 104 0.22 -15.94 -6.87
CA GLU A 104 0.48 -16.51 -8.19
C GLU A 104 1.85 -17.20 -8.29
N ILE A 105 2.90 -16.63 -7.67
CA ILE A 105 4.24 -17.21 -7.65
C ILE A 105 4.24 -18.58 -6.97
N VAL A 106 3.53 -18.69 -5.84
CA VAL A 106 3.49 -19.92 -5.04
C VAL A 106 2.45 -20.91 -5.57
N GLY A 107 1.35 -20.44 -6.16
CA GLY A 107 0.30 -21.26 -6.75
C GLY A 107 -0.63 -21.88 -5.71
N GLY A 108 -1.15 -23.07 -6.01
CA GLY A 108 -2.15 -23.78 -5.19
C GLY A 108 -1.86 -23.81 -3.67
N PRO A 109 -0.63 -24.12 -3.23
CA PRO A 109 -0.30 -24.15 -1.81
C PRO A 109 -0.50 -22.83 -1.06
N ALA A 110 -0.46 -21.69 -1.77
CA ALA A 110 -0.70 -20.39 -1.18
C ALA A 110 -2.12 -20.25 -0.60
N PHE A 111 -3.09 -20.99 -1.13
CA PHE A 111 -4.50 -20.98 -0.73
C PHE A 111 -4.83 -21.94 0.42
N HIS A 112 -3.89 -22.80 0.82
CA HIS A 112 -4.14 -23.74 1.92
C HIS A 112 -4.38 -23.00 3.23
N ARG A 113 -5.38 -23.45 4.00
CA ARG A 113 -5.66 -22.93 5.33
C ARG A 113 -4.40 -23.02 6.20
N GLY A 114 -4.01 -21.90 6.82
CA GLY A 114 -2.80 -21.83 7.63
C GLY A 114 -1.56 -21.34 6.88
N SER A 115 -1.61 -21.25 5.54
CA SER A 115 -0.61 -20.52 4.75
C SER A 115 -0.50 -19.07 5.23
N ALA A 116 0.71 -18.55 5.34
CA ALA A 116 0.89 -17.12 5.61
C ALA A 116 0.34 -16.26 4.46
N LEU A 117 0.36 -16.78 3.23
CA LEU A 117 -0.08 -16.07 2.04
C LEU A 117 -1.61 -15.95 1.96
N GLU A 118 -2.39 -16.98 2.37
CA GLU A 118 -3.85 -16.83 2.40
C GLU A 118 -4.30 -15.79 3.43
N ARG A 119 -3.61 -15.72 4.59
CA ARG A 119 -3.87 -14.69 5.60
C ARG A 119 -3.56 -13.30 5.04
N ALA A 120 -2.35 -13.14 4.50
CA ALA A 120 -1.94 -11.87 3.89
C ALA A 120 -2.91 -11.44 2.79
N TYR A 121 -3.37 -12.39 1.96
CA TYR A 121 -4.35 -12.16 0.90
C TYR A 121 -5.65 -11.61 1.45
N ARG A 122 -6.22 -12.22 2.51
CA ARG A 122 -7.44 -11.72 3.15
C ARG A 122 -7.23 -10.36 3.79
N ASP A 123 -6.10 -10.16 4.47
CA ASP A 123 -5.81 -8.91 5.19
C ASP A 123 -5.78 -7.71 4.23
N VAL A 124 -5.06 -7.82 3.10
CA VAL A 124 -4.94 -6.70 2.14
C VAL A 124 -6.26 -6.37 1.42
N ARG A 125 -7.25 -7.27 1.39
CA ARG A 125 -8.57 -6.95 0.83
C ARG A 125 -9.34 -5.92 1.65
N GLY A 126 -9.03 -5.76 2.94
CA GLY A 126 -9.63 -4.73 3.79
C GLY A 126 -9.19 -3.31 3.46
N GLY A 127 -7.99 -3.14 2.89
CA GLY A 127 -7.35 -1.82 2.72
C GLY A 127 -8.21 -0.77 2.00
N PRO A 128 -8.83 -1.10 0.86
CA PRO A 128 -9.67 -0.16 0.12
C PRO A 128 -10.91 0.34 0.88
N PHE A 129 -11.34 -0.32 1.95
CA PHE A 129 -12.54 0.03 2.72
C PHE A 129 -12.26 1.03 3.84
N HIS A 130 -10.99 1.38 4.11
CA HIS A 130 -10.66 2.35 5.13
C HIS A 130 -10.78 3.80 4.65
N PRO A 131 -11.33 4.72 5.48
CA PRO A 131 -11.41 6.13 5.14
C PRO A 131 -10.03 6.79 4.91
N LEU A 132 -9.87 7.68 3.95
CA LEU A 132 -10.66 7.89 2.73
C LEU A 132 -10.38 6.76 1.70
N PRO A 133 -11.37 6.15 1.02
CA PRO A 133 -11.11 5.10 0.04
C PRO A 133 -10.20 5.54 -1.12
N PRO A 134 -9.58 4.61 -1.87
CA PRO A 134 -8.72 4.94 -3.01
C PRO A 134 -9.35 5.86 -4.07
N GLU A 135 -10.62 5.64 -4.41
CA GLU A 135 -11.32 6.44 -5.42
C GLU A 135 -11.66 7.85 -4.90
N SER A 136 -12.18 7.95 -3.68
CA SER A 136 -12.42 9.26 -3.05
C SER A 136 -11.11 10.05 -2.83
N THR A 137 -9.97 9.35 -2.67
CA THR A 137 -8.65 9.99 -2.66
C THR A 137 -8.32 10.61 -4.01
N LEU A 138 -8.61 9.93 -5.14
CA LEU A 138 -8.42 10.52 -6.46
C LEU A 138 -9.31 11.74 -6.68
N GLU A 139 -10.56 11.70 -6.22
CA GLU A 139 -11.49 12.84 -6.29
C GLU A 139 -10.96 14.07 -5.52
N LEU A 140 -10.43 13.86 -4.31
CA LEU A 140 -9.78 14.91 -3.53
C LEU A 140 -8.60 15.54 -4.30
N LEU A 141 -7.74 14.71 -4.88
CA LEU A 141 -6.56 15.17 -5.63
C LEU A 141 -6.94 15.92 -6.91
N GLY A 142 -7.88 15.38 -7.68
CA GLY A 142 -8.38 16.01 -8.90
C GLY A 142 -9.04 17.37 -8.63
N THR A 143 -9.87 17.44 -7.59
CA THR A 143 -10.52 18.68 -7.16
C THR A 143 -9.50 19.75 -6.76
N ARG A 144 -8.46 19.36 -6.02
CA ARG A 144 -7.36 20.27 -5.65
C ARG A 144 -6.60 20.77 -6.86
N ALA A 145 -6.23 19.88 -7.79
CA ALA A 145 -5.50 20.23 -9.00
C ALA A 145 -6.30 21.22 -9.86
N LEU A 146 -7.60 20.97 -10.06
CA LEU A 146 -8.48 21.86 -10.82
C LEU A 146 -8.58 23.26 -10.19
N ARG A 147 -8.77 23.34 -8.87
CA ARG A 147 -8.82 24.62 -8.14
C ARG A 147 -7.49 25.39 -8.21
N ALA A 148 -6.36 24.69 -8.23
CA ALA A 148 -5.06 25.32 -8.37
C ALA A 148 -4.88 25.94 -9.76
N ALA A 149 -5.25 25.21 -10.82
CA ALA A 149 -5.19 25.67 -12.20
C ALA A 149 -6.16 26.84 -12.50
N ALA A 150 -7.30 26.92 -11.83
CA ALA A 150 -8.24 28.04 -12.02
C ALA A 150 -7.79 29.37 -11.37
N ARG A 151 -6.73 29.34 -10.55
CA ARG A 151 -6.16 30.53 -9.87
C ARG A 151 -4.94 31.11 -10.58
N THR A 152 -4.45 30.44 -11.63
CA THR A 152 -3.38 30.90 -12.52
C THR A 152 -4.00 31.53 -13.76
#